data_AF-A0A2D0AEP3-F1
#
_entry.id   AF-A0A2D0AEP3-F1
#
_cell.length_a   1.000
_cell.length_b   1.000
_cell.length_c   1.000
_cell.angle_alpha   90.00
_cell.angle_beta   90.00
_cell.angle_gamma   90.00
#
_symmetry.space_group_name_H-M   'P 1'
#
loop_
_entity.id
_entity.type
_entity.pdbx_description
1 polymer ?
#
loop_
_entity_poly.entity_id
_entity_poly.type
_entity_poly.pdbx_seq_one_letter_code
_entity_poly.pdbx_strand_id
1 'polypeptide(L)' 'MKLRKEIEKTIREAREDRANAALAICVLLEEKLGLSQTGWFDDDPLALQAIAERKASAVPQQQV' A
#
# COMPACT_ATOMS: atom_id res chain seq x y z
N MET A 1 10.76 -3.78 12.05
CA MET A 1 11.10 -2.40 12.47
C MET A 1 9.85 -1.75 13.08
N LYS A 2 9.94 -0.57 13.72
CA LYS A 2 8.73 0.18 14.14
C LYS A 2 8.07 0.78 12.90
N LEU A 3 6.75 0.65 12.73
CA LEU A 3 5.94 1.16 11.60
C LEU A 3 6.33 2.59 11.16
N ARG A 4 6.57 3.48 12.13
CA ARG A 4 7.02 4.87 11.89
C ARG A 4 8.27 4.95 11.00
N LYS A 5 9.28 4.09 11.20
CA LYS A 5 10.52 4.10 10.40
C LYS A 5 10.27 3.64 8.97
N GLU A 6 9.32 2.73 8.76
CA GLU A 6 8.98 2.23 7.44
C GLU A 6 8.22 3.30 6.64
N ILE A 7 7.30 4.01 7.28
CA ILE A 7 6.63 5.18 6.70
C ILE A 7 7.65 6.28 6.31
N GLU A 8 8.57 6.63 7.22
CA GLU A 8 9.62 7.62 6.92
C GLU A 8 10.50 7.20 5.73
N LYS A 9 10.80 5.90 5.62
CA LYS A 9 11.54 5.34 4.49
C LYS A 9 10.75 5.48 3.19
N THR A 10 9.48 5.09 3.18
CA THR A 10 8.59 5.19 2.00
C THR A 10 8.49 6.64 1.49
N ILE A 11 8.36 7.61 2.40
CA ILE A 11 8.32 9.04 2.02
C ILE A 11 9.62 9.47 1.33
N ARG A 12 10.79 9.05 1.86
CA ARG A 12 12.09 9.38 1.28
C ARG A 12 12.29 8.75 -0.10
N GLU A 13 11.84 7.51 -0.27
CA GLU A 13 11.97 6.77 -1.54
C GLU A 13 11.09 7.36 -2.65
N ALA A 14 10.00 8.04 -2.31
CA ALA A 14 9.13 8.71 -3.26
C ALA A 14 9.70 9.99 -3.88
N ARG A 15 10.90 10.46 -3.46
CA ARG A 15 11.63 11.60 -4.07
C ARG A 15 10.75 12.82 -4.36
N GLU A 16 10.06 13.31 -3.33
CA GLU A 16 9.16 14.48 -3.38
C GLU A 16 7.84 14.28 -4.13
N ASP A 17 7.61 13.12 -4.74
CA ASP A 17 6.28 12.75 -5.27
C ASP A 17 5.35 12.38 -4.11
N ARG A 18 4.55 13.37 -3.68
CA ARG A 18 3.61 13.24 -2.57
C ARG A 18 2.49 12.24 -2.86
N ALA A 19 2.02 12.17 -4.10
CA ALA A 19 0.93 11.28 -4.48
C ALA A 19 1.40 9.82 -4.44
N ASN A 20 2.57 9.56 -5.01
CA ASN A 20 3.19 8.24 -4.95
C ASN A 20 3.54 7.83 -3.50
N ALA A 21 4.05 8.77 -2.69
CA ALA A 21 4.33 8.51 -1.27
C ALA A 21 3.07 8.09 -0.51
N ALA A 22 1.95 8.80 -0.71
CA ALA A 22 0.68 8.51 -0.06
C ALA A 22 0.16 7.12 -0.43
N LEU A 23 0.13 6.78 -1.73
CA LEU A 23 -0.32 5.47 -2.20
C LEU A 23 0.56 4.33 -1.67
N ALA A 24 1.88 4.50 -1.69
CA ALA A 24 2.81 3.50 -1.18
C ALA A 24 2.63 3.27 0.34
N ILE A 25 2.30 4.33 1.11
CA ILE A 25 1.97 4.21 2.52
C ILE A 25 0.63 3.49 2.72
N CYS A 26 -0.40 3.78 1.93
CA CYS A 26 -1.69 3.08 2.01
C CYS A 26 -1.51 1.57 1.80
N VAL A 27 -0.71 1.19 0.79
CA VAL A 27 -0.36 -0.22 0.52
C VAL A 27 0.43 -0.84 1.69
N LEU A 28 1.42 -0.13 2.24
CA LEU A 28 2.19 -0.59 3.40
C LEU A 28 1.31 -0.84 4.63
N LEU A 29 0.36 0.06 4.88
CA LEU A 29 -0.57 -0.05 6.01
C LEU A 29 -1.56 -1.19 5.82
N GLU A 30 -2.07 -1.37 4.60
CA GLU A 30 -2.91 -2.51 4.25
C GLU A 30 -2.20 -3.84 4.52
N GLU A 31 -0.95 -4.02 4.07
CA GLU A 31 -0.19 -5.26 4.28
C GLU A 31 0.00 -5.61 5.76
N LYS A 32 0.00 -4.61 6.64
CA LYS A 32 0.25 -4.80 8.08
C LYS A 32 -1.02 -4.89 8.92
N LEU A 33 -2.06 -4.17 8.53
CA LEU A 33 -3.24 -3.92 9.37
C LEU A 33 -4.55 -4.38 8.72
N GLY A 34 -4.58 -4.67 7.42
CA GLY A 34 -5.77 -5.14 6.71
C GLY A 34 -6.92 -4.12 6.68
N LEU A 35 -6.60 -2.83 6.58
CA LEU A 35 -7.56 -1.72 6.73
C LEU A 35 -8.67 -1.71 5.68
N SER A 36 -8.41 -2.24 4.49
CA SER A 36 -9.43 -2.35 3.42
C SER A 36 -10.62 -3.22 3.83
N GLN A 37 -10.42 -4.21 4.71
CA GLN A 37 -11.50 -5.08 5.19
C GLN A 37 -12.46 -4.36 6.13
N THR A 38 -12.04 -3.22 6.70
CA THR A 38 -12.85 -2.40 7.61
C THR A 38 -13.39 -1.14 6.93
N GLY A 39 -13.29 -1.04 5.60
CA GLY A 39 -13.83 0.06 4.80
C GLY A 39 -13.00 1.34 4.84
N TRP A 40 -11.73 1.29 5.28
CA TRP A 40 -10.90 2.50 5.45
C TRP A 40 -10.56 3.21 4.15
N PHE A 41 -10.65 2.52 3.01
CA PHE A 41 -10.29 3.05 1.69
C PHE A 41 -11.50 3.08 0.73
N ASP A 42 -12.73 2.88 1.22
CA ASP A 42 -13.91 2.72 0.36
C ASP A 42 -14.22 3.96 -0.49
N ASP A 43 -13.79 5.14 -0.03
CA ASP A 43 -13.92 6.42 -0.71
C ASP A 43 -12.68 6.83 -1.52
N ASP A 44 -11.60 6.04 -1.48
CA ASP A 44 -10.36 6.28 -2.22
C ASP A 44 -10.11 5.18 -3.27
N PRO A 45 -10.66 5.32 -4.49
CA PRO A 45 -10.51 4.33 -5.54
C PRO A 45 -9.05 4.15 -5.99
N LEU A 46 -8.19 5.16 -5.84
CA LEU A 46 -6.78 5.04 -6.20
C LEU A 46 -6.01 4.18 -5.19
N ALA A 47 -6.30 4.35 -3.90
CA ALA A 47 -5.74 3.49 -2.87
C ALA A 47 -6.19 2.03 -3.04
N LEU A 48 -7.49 1.81 -3.29
CA LEU A 48 -8.05 0.47 -3.55
C LEU A 48 -7.40 -0.18 -4.78
N GLN A 49 -7.22 0.57 -5.86
CA GLN A 49 -6.54 0.09 -7.06
C GLN A 49 -5.10 -0.32 -6.74
N ALA A 50 -4.31 0.55 -6.09
CA ALA A 50 -2.92 0.27 -5.75
C ALA A 50 -2.77 -0.97 -4.85
N ILE A 51 -3.70 -1.14 -3.89
CA ILE A 51 -3.77 -2.33 -3.03
C ILE A 51 -4.06 -3.59 -3.85
N ALA A 52 -5.02 -3.54 -4.76
CA ALA A 52 -5.39 -4.68 -5.61
C ALA A 52 -4.23 -5.09 -6.52
N GLU A 53 -3.56 -4.12 -7.17
CA GLU A 53 -2.38 -4.34 -8.02
C GLU A 53 -1.23 -4.97 -7.24
N ARG A 54 -0.98 -4.49 -6.01
CA ARG A 54 0.03 -5.05 -5.12
C ARG A 54 -0.28 -6.50 -4.75
N LYS A 55 -1.53 -6.80 -4.39
CA LYS A 55 -1.99 -8.16 -4.04
C LYS A 55 -1.86 -9.10 -5.22
N ALA A 56 -2.28 -8.68 -6.42
CA ALA A 56 -2.14 -9.45 -7.65
C ALA A 56 -0.66 -9.76 -7.97
N SER A 57 0.25 -8.81 -7.72
CA SER A 57 1.69 -8.99 -7.91
C SER A 57 2.35 -9.88 -6.84
N ALA A 58 1.68 -10.12 -5.71
CA ALA A 58 2.19 -10.94 -4.60
C ALA A 58 1.74 -12.41 -4.69
N VAL A 59 0.79 -12.75 -5.56
CA VAL A 59 0.36 -14.13 -5.81
C VAL A 59 1.39 -14.81 -6.72
N PRO A 60 2.08 -15.88 -6.27
CA PRO A 60 2.87 -16.71 -7.18
C PRO A 60 1.91 -17.32 -8.20
N GLN A 61 2.16 -17.15 -9.49
CA GLN A 61 1.45 -17.88 -10.53
C GLN A 61 1.62 -19.38 -10.26
N GLN A 62 0.63 -20.01 -9.61
CA GLN A 62 0.54 -21.47 -9.59
C GLN A 62 0.13 -21.90 -11.00
N GLN A 63 1.14 -22.23 -11.80
CA GLN A 63 0.97 -22.97 -13.05
C GLN A 63 0.31 -24.31 -12.73
N VAL A 64 -0.85 -24.52 -13.36
CA VAL A 64 -1.52 -25.82 -13.50
C VAL A 64 -0.79 -26.65 -14.56
#